data_AF-A0A1Q7LIF1-F1
#
_entry.id   AF-A0A1Q7LIF1-F1
#
_cell.length_a   1.000
_cell.length_b   1.000
_cell.length_c   1.000
_cell.angle_alpha   90.00
_cell.angle_beta   90.00
_cell.angle_gamma   90.00
#
_symmetry.space_group_name_H-M   'P 1'
#
loop_
_entity.id
_entity.type
_entity.pdbx_description
1 polymer ?
#
loop_
_entity_poly.entity_id
_entity_poly.type
_entity_poly.pdbx_seq_one_letter_code
_entity_poly.pdbx_strand_id
1 'polypeptide(L)'
;MGLVPPLLYFIVVLWRQRIGAIDAVVLIGLYVVYLWILMRNPPREAESLAEAPAVSRWAYRQPGWRQKAAIGGLFAVGGGLLYVTAHPFLESMIAVAATLGISQFFLVQWVAPFLSEFPEFVSTFGWARRVTHAPMALMNIVSSNINQWTILAAMIPLLYGFSHMRYYGVWSDFTFDIAQRNELALTLLQTMLGVLLLANMEFDWMEATALFVLWVVQFTLPHLRAEVMVAYGIWAVVLVIGFVVRGQALRAPKQFWATVTKRRSAGTA
;
A
#
# COMPACT_ATOMS: atom_id res chain seq x y z
N MET A 1 12.44 -3.94 0.18
CA MET A 1 13.05 -3.57 1.48
C MET A 1 12.18 -2.68 2.36
N GLY A 2 11.59 -1.60 1.85
CA GLY A 2 10.75 -0.70 2.67
C GLY A 2 9.56 -1.37 3.37
N LEU A 3 8.99 -2.44 2.80
CA LEU A 3 7.91 -3.22 3.41
C LEU A 3 8.34 -4.12 4.58
N VAL A 4 9.61 -4.50 4.70
CA VAL A 4 10.02 -5.50 5.71
C VAL A 4 9.80 -4.99 7.14
N PRO A 5 10.23 -3.77 7.53
CA PRO A 5 10.01 -3.27 8.88
C PRO A 5 8.54 -3.21 9.32
N PRO A 6 7.59 -2.63 8.54
CA PRO A 6 6.19 -2.61 8.96
C PRO A 6 5.60 -4.01 9.06
N LEU A 7 5.90 -4.92 8.12
CA LEU A 7 5.37 -6.30 8.19
C LEU A 7 5.84 -7.03 9.46
N LEU A 8 7.12 -6.90 9.83
CA LEU A 8 7.63 -7.46 11.09
C LEU A 8 6.94 -6.84 12.31
N TYR A 9 6.66 -5.54 12.27
CA TYR A 9 5.92 -4.87 13.33
C TYR A 9 4.48 -5.36 13.44
N PHE A 10 3.83 -5.64 12.31
CA PHE A 10 2.47 -6.16 12.29
C PHE A 10 2.34 -7.58 12.86
N ILE A 11 3.42 -8.37 12.91
CA ILE A 11 3.44 -9.64 13.67
C ILE A 11 3.20 -9.35 15.17
N VAL A 12 3.82 -8.29 15.71
CA VAL A 12 3.63 -7.87 17.11
C VAL A 12 2.22 -7.32 17.35
N VAL A 13 1.69 -6.56 16.40
CA VAL A 13 0.29 -6.06 16.44
C VAL A 13 -0.71 -7.22 16.42
N LEU A 14 -0.51 -8.20 15.54
CA LEU A 14 -1.37 -9.38 15.44
C LEU A 14 -1.31 -10.22 16.73
N TRP A 15 -0.13 -10.40 17.31
CA TRP A 15 0.04 -11.09 18.59
C TRP A 15 -0.65 -10.39 19.76
N ARG A 16 -0.55 -9.04 19.82
CA ARG A 16 -1.24 -8.23 20.84
C ARG A 16 -2.75 -8.10 20.60
N GLN A 17 -3.22 -8.43 19.40
CA GLN A 17 -4.64 -8.41 19.01
C GLN A 17 -5.30 -7.03 19.13
N ARG A 18 -4.49 -5.96 19.10
CA ARG A 18 -4.93 -4.56 19.15
C ARG A 18 -3.92 -3.66 18.48
N ILE A 19 -4.37 -2.49 18.03
CA ILE A 19 -3.53 -1.41 17.54
C ILE A 19 -3.84 -0.11 18.29
N GLY A 20 -2.80 0.51 18.84
CA GLY A 20 -2.89 1.69 19.72
C GLY A 20 -2.09 2.89 19.25
N ALA A 21 -2.09 3.96 20.05
CA ALA A 21 -1.41 5.21 19.72
C ALA A 21 0.12 5.03 19.53
N ILE A 22 0.74 4.17 20.35
CA ILE A 22 2.17 3.83 20.23
C ILE A 22 2.45 3.22 18.86
N ASP A 23 1.55 2.37 18.38
CA ASP A 23 1.69 1.69 17.10
C ASP A 23 1.58 2.69 15.95
N ALA A 24 0.69 3.67 16.07
CA ALA A 24 0.62 4.78 15.13
C ALA A 24 1.95 5.55 15.03
N VAL A 25 2.56 5.88 16.17
CA VAL A 25 3.85 6.58 16.21
C VAL A 25 4.95 5.76 15.54
N VAL A 26 5.00 4.45 15.81
CA VAL A 26 5.98 3.55 15.17
C VAL A 26 5.76 3.51 13.66
N LEU A 27 4.53 3.29 13.19
CA LEU A 27 4.21 3.21 11.77
C LEU A 27 4.48 4.52 11.01
N ILE A 28 4.15 5.67 11.62
CA ILE A 28 4.51 7.00 11.08
C ILE A 28 6.02 7.15 11.02
N GLY A 29 6.75 6.77 12.07
CA GLY A 29 8.21 6.81 12.10
C GLY A 29 8.83 5.97 10.98
N LEU A 30 8.32 4.75 10.76
CA LEU A 30 8.75 3.88 9.66
C LEU A 30 8.50 4.53 8.29
N TYR A 31 7.35 5.18 8.11
CA TYR A 31 7.03 5.88 6.86
C TYR A 31 7.93 7.10 6.63
N VAL A 32 8.21 7.90 7.67
CA VAL A 32 9.13 9.05 7.60
C VAL A 32 10.54 8.59 7.26
N VAL A 33 11.02 7.50 7.87
CA VAL A 33 12.32 6.90 7.53
C VAL A 33 12.34 6.42 6.08
N TYR A 34 11.26 5.77 5.62
CA TYR A 34 11.12 5.37 4.22
C TYR A 34 11.22 6.56 3.27
N LEU A 35 10.46 7.64 3.51
CA LEU A 35 10.51 8.86 2.69
C LEU A 35 11.91 9.50 2.73
N TRP A 36 12.55 9.54 3.89
CA TRP A 36 13.90 10.08 4.03
C TRP A 36 14.93 9.29 3.20
N ILE A 37 14.83 7.96 3.17
CA ILE A 37 15.67 7.12 2.30
C ILE A 37 15.32 7.38 0.83
N LEU A 38 14.03 7.46 0.49
CA LEU A 38 13.56 7.66 -0.88
C LEU A 38 14.08 9.00 -1.46
N MET A 39 14.04 10.07 -0.67
CA MET A 39 14.52 11.41 -1.05
C MET A 39 16.04 11.48 -1.31
N ARG A 40 16.81 10.47 -0.89
CA ARG A 40 18.25 10.40 -1.17
C ARG A 40 18.57 9.85 -2.56
N ASN A 41 17.59 9.22 -3.21
CA ASN A 41 17.79 8.60 -4.50
C ASN A 41 17.64 9.64 -5.63
N PRO A 42 18.53 9.63 -6.64
CA PRO A 42 18.35 10.49 -7.80
C PRO A 42 17.00 10.16 -8.46
N PRO A 43 16.22 11.17 -8.88
CA PRO A 43 15.02 10.94 -9.66
C PRO A 43 15.41 10.06 -10.87
N ARG A 44 14.88 8.84 -10.94
CA ARG A 44 14.90 8.08 -12.19
C ARG A 44 14.12 8.94 -13.18
N GLU A 45 14.72 9.20 -14.35
CA GLU A 45 14.21 10.06 -15.43
C GLU A 45 12.75 10.41 -15.19
N ALA A 46 12.56 11.60 -14.59
CA ALA A 46 11.24 12.09 -14.23
C ALA A 46 10.35 11.92 -15.46
N GLU A 47 9.17 11.32 -15.27
CA GLU A 47 8.11 11.34 -16.27
C GLU A 47 8.19 12.67 -17.01
N SER A 48 8.46 12.62 -18.31
CA SER A 48 8.51 13.85 -19.07
C SER A 48 7.19 14.56 -18.83
N LEU A 49 7.19 15.88 -18.69
CA LEU A 49 5.94 16.65 -18.57
C LEU A 49 4.92 16.30 -19.67
N ALA A 50 5.34 15.66 -20.78
CA ALA A 50 4.48 15.14 -21.81
C ALA A 50 3.62 13.93 -21.37
N GLU A 51 4.04 13.13 -20.41
CA GLU A 51 3.30 11.94 -19.92
C GLU A 51 2.31 12.26 -18.79
N ALA A 52 2.46 13.40 -18.13
CA ALA A 52 1.57 13.84 -17.06
C ALA A 52 0.12 14.08 -17.56
N PRO A 53 -0.92 13.90 -16.72
CA PRO A 53 -2.30 14.20 -17.08
C PRO A 53 -2.49 15.61 -17.62
N ALA A 54 -3.44 15.80 -18.54
CA ALA A 54 -3.66 17.09 -19.23
C ALA A 54 -3.87 18.26 -18.26
N VAL A 55 -4.60 18.03 -17.16
CA VAL A 55 -4.87 19.01 -16.11
C VAL A 55 -3.58 19.41 -15.39
N SER A 56 -2.73 18.44 -15.04
CA SER A 56 -1.42 18.69 -14.40
C SER A 56 -0.49 19.47 -15.33
N ARG A 57 -0.46 19.13 -16.63
CA ARG A 57 0.31 19.87 -17.65
C ARG A 57 -0.18 21.30 -17.80
N TRP A 58 -1.49 21.50 -17.83
CA TRP A 58 -2.09 22.83 -17.91
C TRP A 58 -1.71 23.70 -16.71
N ALA A 59 -1.79 23.15 -15.49
CA ALA A 59 -1.44 23.86 -14.27
C ALA A 59 0.04 24.22 -14.24
N TYR A 60 0.92 23.29 -14.67
CA TYR A 60 2.36 23.51 -14.68
C TYR A 60 2.80 24.54 -15.73
N ARG A 61 2.07 24.67 -16.84
CA ARG A 61 2.35 25.65 -17.91
C ARG A 61 1.94 27.08 -17.58
N GLN A 62 1.22 27.33 -16.48
CA GLN A 62 0.83 28.68 -16.09
C GLN A 62 2.05 29.51 -15.64
N PRO A 63 2.12 30.82 -15.93
CA PRO A 63 3.25 31.65 -15.53
C PRO A 63 3.14 32.15 -14.08
N GLY A 64 4.27 32.13 -13.35
CA GLY A 64 4.45 32.83 -12.07
C GLY A 64 3.46 32.40 -10.99
N TRP A 65 2.76 33.37 -10.38
CA TRP A 65 1.81 33.11 -9.30
C TRP A 65 0.60 32.27 -9.74
N ARG A 66 0.22 32.35 -11.03
CA ARG A 66 -0.90 31.58 -11.60
C ARG A 66 -0.62 30.07 -11.56
N GLN A 67 0.64 29.66 -11.66
CA GLN A 67 1.05 28.26 -11.51
C GLN A 67 0.75 27.75 -10.10
N LYS A 68 1.18 28.49 -9.09
CA LYS A 68 0.96 28.14 -7.67
C LYS A 68 -0.54 28.17 -7.33
N ALA A 69 -1.28 29.15 -7.85
CA ALA A 69 -2.72 29.24 -7.67
C ALA A 69 -3.46 28.10 -8.37
N ALA A 70 -3.06 27.71 -9.60
CA ALA A 70 -3.67 26.59 -10.31
C ALA A 70 -3.42 25.27 -9.57
N ILE A 71 -2.17 25.01 -9.15
CA ILE A 71 -1.82 23.81 -8.38
C ILE A 71 -2.57 23.80 -7.05
N GLY A 72 -2.50 24.90 -6.29
CA GLY A 72 -3.20 25.02 -5.00
C GLY A 72 -4.72 24.90 -5.14
N GLY A 73 -5.30 25.48 -6.19
CA GLY A 73 -6.72 25.35 -6.51
C GLY A 73 -7.12 23.92 -6.84
N LEU A 74 -6.32 23.18 -7.61
CA LEU A 74 -6.56 21.76 -7.87
C LEU A 74 -6.53 20.93 -6.58
N PHE A 75 -5.57 21.18 -5.69
CA PHE A 75 -5.51 20.52 -4.38
C PHE A 75 -6.71 20.88 -3.49
N ALA A 76 -7.07 22.16 -3.43
CA ALA A 76 -8.18 22.62 -2.61
C ALA A 76 -9.53 22.09 -3.10
N VAL A 77 -9.78 22.14 -4.41
CA VAL A 77 -11.01 21.61 -5.01
C VAL A 77 -11.05 20.10 -4.90
N GLY A 78 -9.96 19.39 -5.25
CA GLY A 78 -9.89 17.93 -5.14
C GLY A 78 -10.06 17.45 -3.70
N GLY A 79 -9.35 18.07 -2.75
CA GLY A 79 -9.47 17.77 -1.32
C GLY A 79 -10.84 18.12 -0.76
N GLY A 80 -11.43 19.24 -1.18
CA GLY A 80 -12.80 19.63 -0.82
C GLY A 80 -13.83 18.64 -1.33
N LEU A 81 -13.72 18.21 -2.60
CA LEU A 81 -14.57 17.17 -3.18
C LEU A 81 -14.44 15.84 -2.41
N LEU A 82 -13.22 15.41 -2.10
CA LEU A 82 -12.99 14.20 -1.30
C LEU A 82 -13.65 14.31 0.08
N TYR A 83 -13.48 15.45 0.77
CA TYR A 83 -14.06 15.68 2.09
C TYR A 83 -15.60 15.59 2.07
N VAL A 84 -16.26 16.24 1.11
CA VAL A 84 -17.73 16.25 1.04
C VAL A 84 -18.32 14.95 0.49
N THR A 85 -17.56 14.17 -0.29
CA THR A 85 -18.06 12.93 -0.92
C THR A 85 -17.76 11.66 -0.14
N ALA A 86 -16.72 11.63 0.70
CA ALA A 86 -16.30 10.41 1.41
C ALA A 86 -17.40 9.83 2.31
N HIS A 87 -18.09 10.66 3.10
CA HIS A 87 -19.16 10.18 3.99
C HIS A 87 -20.41 9.71 3.23
N PRO A 88 -20.99 10.50 2.29
CA PRO A 88 -22.10 10.02 1.48
C PRO A 88 -21.78 8.77 0.66
N PHE A 89 -20.53 8.63 0.19
CA PHE A 89 -20.07 7.44 -0.51
C PHE A 89 -20.15 6.19 0.37
N LEU A 90 -19.66 6.26 1.61
CA LEU A 90 -19.73 5.16 2.57
C LEU A 90 -21.20 4.79 2.90
N GLU A 91 -22.04 5.78 3.17
CA GLU A 91 -23.47 5.55 3.45
C GLU A 91 -24.18 4.90 2.25
N SER A 92 -23.88 5.36 1.04
CA SER A 92 -24.42 4.78 -0.19
C SER A 92 -23.99 3.32 -0.37
N MET A 93 -22.73 2.99 -0.07
CA MET A 93 -22.26 1.61 -0.11
C MET A 93 -23.00 0.73 0.90
N ILE A 94 -23.19 1.20 2.13
CA ILE A 94 -23.92 0.46 3.16
C ILE A 94 -25.38 0.24 2.76
N ALA A 95 -26.02 1.27 2.19
CA ALA A 95 -27.39 1.16 1.67
C ALA A 95 -27.49 0.15 0.53
N VAL A 96 -26.54 0.16 -0.41
CA VAL A 96 -26.47 -0.83 -1.51
C VAL A 96 -26.23 -2.25 -0.98
N ALA A 97 -25.39 -2.42 0.05
CA ALA A 97 -25.19 -3.71 0.70
C ALA A 97 -26.52 -4.26 1.25
N ALA A 98 -27.28 -3.40 1.94
CA ALA A 98 -28.57 -3.76 2.53
C ALA A 98 -29.63 -4.11 1.48
N THR A 99 -29.68 -3.39 0.35
CA THR A 99 -30.66 -3.67 -0.72
C THR A 99 -30.34 -4.93 -1.51
N LEU A 100 -29.06 -5.24 -1.73
CA LEU A 100 -28.61 -6.44 -2.45
C LEU A 100 -28.48 -7.68 -1.56
N GLY A 101 -28.63 -7.54 -0.24
CA GLY A 101 -28.41 -8.63 0.71
C GLY A 101 -26.95 -9.11 0.76
N ILE A 102 -26.00 -8.23 0.42
CA ILE A 102 -24.56 -8.52 0.43
C ILE A 102 -23.97 -8.03 1.76
N SER A 103 -22.95 -8.74 2.27
CA SER A 103 -22.25 -8.33 3.49
C SER A 103 -21.60 -6.95 3.35
N GLN A 104 -21.83 -6.06 4.34
CA GLN A 104 -21.14 -4.77 4.44
C GLN A 104 -19.63 -4.96 4.50
N PHE A 105 -19.16 -6.00 5.19
CA PHE A 105 -17.75 -6.35 5.27
C PHE A 105 -17.16 -6.62 3.88
N PHE A 106 -17.88 -7.33 3.00
CA PHE A 106 -17.43 -7.57 1.63
C PHE A 106 -17.31 -6.27 0.83
N LEU A 107 -18.30 -5.38 0.90
CA LEU A 107 -18.22 -4.10 0.17
C LEU A 107 -17.11 -3.20 0.70
N VAL A 108 -16.99 -3.06 2.03
CA VAL A 108 -15.94 -2.23 2.64
C VAL A 108 -14.55 -2.80 2.39
N GLN A 109 -14.38 -4.12 2.41
CA GLN A 109 -13.09 -4.76 2.19
C GLN A 109 -12.66 -4.74 0.72
N TRP A 110 -13.59 -4.91 -0.23
CA TRP A 110 -13.24 -5.14 -1.63
C TRP A 110 -13.65 -4.02 -2.56
N VAL A 111 -14.88 -3.53 -2.45
CA VAL A 111 -15.43 -2.55 -3.40
C VAL A 111 -14.92 -1.16 -3.10
N ALA A 112 -14.85 -0.77 -1.82
CA ALA A 112 -14.34 0.55 -1.43
C ALA A 112 -12.89 0.76 -1.89
N PRO A 113 -11.92 -0.11 -1.54
CA PRO A 113 -10.54 0.01 -2.00
C PRO A 113 -10.44 -0.01 -3.52
N PHE A 114 -11.15 -0.93 -4.19
CA PHE A 114 -11.14 -1.00 -5.65
C PHE A 114 -11.56 0.32 -6.30
N LEU A 115 -12.65 0.93 -5.82
CA LEU A 115 -13.15 2.19 -6.37
C LEU A 115 -12.24 3.38 -6.03
N SER A 116 -11.73 3.45 -4.79
CA SER A 116 -10.84 4.54 -4.38
C SER A 116 -9.47 4.48 -5.04
N GLU A 117 -8.98 3.28 -5.36
CA GLU A 117 -7.69 3.04 -6.00
C GLU A 117 -7.79 2.89 -7.52
N PHE A 118 -9.01 2.89 -8.08
CA PHE A 118 -9.25 2.70 -9.51
C PHE A 118 -8.43 3.64 -10.41
N PRO A 119 -8.32 4.96 -10.12
CA PRO A 119 -7.49 5.85 -10.93
C PRO A 119 -6.01 5.45 -10.94
N GLU A 120 -5.49 4.98 -9.81
CA GLU A 120 -4.10 4.49 -9.67
C GLU A 120 -3.88 3.19 -10.43
N PHE A 121 -4.87 2.28 -10.43
CA PHE A 121 -4.79 1.06 -11.23
C PHE A 121 -4.75 1.39 -12.73
N VAL A 122 -5.59 2.32 -13.21
CA VAL A 122 -5.62 2.70 -14.63
C VAL A 122 -4.28 3.25 -15.10
N SER A 123 -3.64 4.15 -14.34
CA SER A 123 -2.32 4.68 -14.70
C SER A 123 -1.25 3.58 -14.68
N THR A 124 -1.28 2.72 -13.65
CA THR A 124 -0.36 1.60 -13.49
C THR A 124 -0.48 0.59 -14.63
N PHE A 125 -1.69 0.25 -15.08
CA PHE A 125 -1.91 -0.58 -16.26
C PHE A 125 -1.39 0.09 -17.54
N GLY A 126 -1.54 1.41 -17.64
CA GLY A 126 -0.98 2.20 -18.74
C GLY A 126 0.54 2.00 -18.87
N TRP A 127 1.26 2.04 -17.75
CA TRP A 127 2.71 1.81 -17.70
C TRP A 127 3.08 0.34 -17.92
N ALA A 128 2.35 -0.60 -17.32
CA ALA A 128 2.63 -2.03 -17.42
C ALA A 128 2.52 -2.59 -18.85
N ARG A 129 1.77 -1.93 -19.73
CA ARG A 129 1.65 -2.30 -21.15
C ARG A 129 2.96 -2.15 -21.94
N ARG A 130 3.96 -1.43 -21.43
CA ARG A 130 5.25 -1.24 -22.07
C ARG A 130 6.36 -1.80 -21.18
N VAL A 131 7.20 -2.68 -21.75
CA VAL A 131 8.30 -3.32 -21.01
C VAL A 131 9.23 -2.31 -20.33
N THR A 132 9.47 -1.16 -20.96
CA THR A 132 10.31 -0.08 -20.41
C THR A 132 9.73 0.58 -19.16
N HIS A 133 8.40 0.61 -19.00
CA HIS A 133 7.71 1.26 -17.88
C HIS A 133 7.14 0.26 -16.86
N ALA A 134 7.19 -1.05 -17.14
CA ALA A 134 6.75 -2.08 -16.19
C ALA A 134 7.44 -2.01 -14.81
N PRO A 135 8.76 -1.73 -14.70
CA PRO A 135 9.40 -1.53 -13.39
C PRO A 135 8.86 -0.31 -12.63
N MET A 136 8.42 0.73 -13.34
CA MET A 136 7.79 1.91 -12.75
C MET A 136 6.40 1.58 -12.22
N ALA A 137 5.60 0.83 -12.97
CA ALA A 137 4.30 0.31 -12.52
C ALA A 137 4.43 -0.50 -11.23
N LEU A 138 5.41 -1.41 -11.18
CA LEU A 138 5.69 -2.21 -9.98
C LEU A 138 6.15 -1.34 -8.82
N MET A 139 7.03 -0.35 -9.06
CA MET A 139 7.48 0.58 -8.03
C MET A 139 6.31 1.40 -7.46
N ASN A 140 5.37 1.85 -8.30
CA ASN A 140 4.18 2.58 -7.87
C ASN A 140 3.32 1.71 -6.93
N ILE A 141 2.98 0.49 -7.34
CA ILE A 141 2.21 -0.45 -6.51
C ILE A 141 2.92 -0.75 -5.19
N VAL A 142 4.23 -1.02 -5.22
CA VAL A 142 5.00 -1.33 -4.00
C VAL A 142 5.07 -0.12 -3.07
N SER A 143 5.23 1.09 -3.62
CA SER A 143 5.21 2.34 -2.84
C SER A 143 3.84 2.58 -2.18
N SER A 144 2.76 2.37 -2.93
CA SER A 144 1.39 2.47 -2.42
C SER A 144 1.14 1.46 -1.29
N ASN A 145 1.61 0.23 -1.43
CA ASN A 145 1.57 -0.78 -0.37
C ASN A 145 2.34 -0.35 0.90
N ILE A 146 3.51 0.30 0.75
CA ILE A 146 4.26 0.82 1.92
C ILE A 146 3.42 1.85 2.66
N ASN A 147 2.79 2.77 1.94
CA ASN A 147 1.89 3.77 2.51
C ASN A 147 0.69 3.11 3.23
N GLN A 148 0.07 2.08 2.63
CA GLN A 148 -1.04 1.33 3.22
C GLN A 148 -0.64 0.60 4.52
N TRP A 149 0.50 -0.09 4.52
CA TRP A 149 1.04 -0.80 5.69
C TRP A 149 1.69 0.11 6.74
N THR A 150 1.72 1.43 6.54
CA THR A 150 2.31 2.37 7.50
C THR A 150 1.33 3.47 7.87
N ILE A 151 1.33 4.59 7.15
CA ILE A 151 0.60 5.78 7.54
C ILE A 151 -0.91 5.56 7.49
N LEU A 152 -1.43 4.83 6.49
CA LEU A 152 -2.86 4.54 6.42
C LEU A 152 -3.30 3.68 7.61
N ALA A 153 -2.54 2.63 7.93
CA ALA A 153 -2.83 1.81 9.09
C ALA A 153 -2.66 2.56 10.42
N ALA A 154 -1.72 3.53 10.49
CA ALA A 154 -1.56 4.42 11.65
C ALA A 154 -2.77 5.34 11.86
N MET A 155 -3.53 5.67 10.81
CA MET A 155 -4.75 6.47 10.95
C MET A 155 -5.84 5.76 11.75
N ILE A 156 -5.89 4.42 11.74
CA ILE A 156 -6.90 3.63 12.45
C ILE A 156 -6.88 3.93 13.96
N PRO A 157 -5.79 3.65 14.71
CA PRO A 157 -5.74 3.94 16.15
C PRO A 157 -5.80 5.43 16.46
N LEU A 158 -5.31 6.32 15.57
CA LEU A 158 -5.37 7.77 15.79
C LEU A 158 -6.80 8.28 15.73
N LEU A 159 -7.55 7.94 14.69
CA LEU A 159 -8.94 8.38 14.52
C LEU A 159 -9.87 7.69 15.52
N TYR A 160 -9.70 6.39 15.73
CA TYR A 160 -10.49 5.65 16.72
C TYR A 160 -10.24 6.19 18.13
N GLY A 161 -8.97 6.29 18.54
CA GLY A 161 -8.60 6.77 19.86
C GLY A 161 -8.98 8.23 20.10
N PHE A 162 -8.83 9.10 19.08
CA PHE A 162 -9.28 10.49 19.16
C PHE A 162 -10.80 10.61 19.28
N SER A 163 -11.55 9.85 18.48
CA SER A 163 -13.02 9.84 18.55
C SER A 163 -13.50 9.35 19.93
N HIS A 164 -12.89 8.27 20.44
CA HIS A 164 -13.19 7.73 21.77
C HIS A 164 -12.83 8.73 22.87
N MET A 165 -11.67 9.41 22.77
CA MET A 165 -11.28 10.47 23.70
C MET A 165 -12.28 11.64 23.67
N ARG A 166 -12.73 12.05 22.49
CA ARG A 166 -13.65 13.17 22.32
C ARG A 166 -15.04 12.90 22.90
N TYR A 167 -15.51 11.65 22.84
CA TYR A 167 -16.84 11.25 23.28
C TYR A 167 -16.87 10.74 24.74
N TYR A 168 -15.89 9.93 25.13
CA TYR A 168 -15.84 9.28 26.46
C TYR A 168 -14.78 9.87 27.41
N GLY A 169 -13.95 10.80 26.95
CA GLY A 169 -12.91 11.45 27.78
C GLY A 169 -11.67 10.59 28.05
N VAL A 170 -11.56 9.41 27.43
CA VAL A 170 -10.44 8.48 27.61
C VAL A 170 -9.98 7.95 26.25
N TRP A 171 -8.67 7.85 26.04
CA TRP A 171 -8.11 7.20 24.85
C TRP A 171 -8.31 5.69 24.91
N SER A 172 -8.69 5.08 23.78
CA SER A 172 -8.87 3.64 23.68
C SER A 172 -8.12 3.07 22.47
N ASP A 173 -7.56 1.88 22.64
CA ASP A 173 -6.92 1.13 21.56
C ASP A 173 -7.99 0.40 20.74
N PHE A 174 -7.75 0.26 19.44
CA PHE A 174 -8.63 -0.51 18.56
C PHE A 174 -8.31 -2.00 18.70
N THR A 175 -9.26 -2.77 19.24
CA THR A 175 -9.11 -4.22 19.45
C THR A 175 -9.69 -5.02 18.29
N PHE A 176 -8.98 -6.06 17.85
CA PHE A 176 -9.43 -6.86 16.71
C PHE A 176 -10.38 -7.98 17.12
N ASP A 177 -11.46 -8.16 16.36
CA ASP A 177 -12.26 -9.37 16.40
C ASP A 177 -11.57 -10.54 15.66
N ILE A 178 -12.17 -11.74 15.69
CA ILE A 178 -11.57 -12.93 15.06
C ILE A 178 -11.49 -12.81 13.53
N ALA A 179 -12.46 -12.17 12.88
CA ALA A 179 -12.48 -12.01 11.44
C ALA A 179 -11.35 -11.05 11.00
N GLN A 180 -11.22 -9.91 11.68
CA GLN A 180 -10.16 -8.94 11.46
C GLN A 180 -8.77 -9.53 11.68
N ARG A 181 -8.59 -10.38 12.70
CA ARG A 181 -7.32 -11.09 12.93
C ARG A 181 -6.99 -12.02 11.77
N ASN A 182 -7.97 -12.77 11.28
CA ASN A 182 -7.78 -13.70 10.17
C ASN A 182 -7.45 -12.95 8.87
N GLU A 183 -8.16 -11.86 8.57
CA GLU A 183 -7.86 -11.03 7.40
C GLU A 183 -6.49 -10.35 7.51
N LEU A 184 -6.13 -9.84 8.69
CA LEU A 184 -4.82 -9.24 8.92
C LEU A 184 -3.71 -10.27 8.74
N ALA A 185 -3.87 -11.49 9.27
CA ALA A 185 -2.92 -12.58 9.11
C ALA A 185 -2.77 -13.00 7.64
N LEU A 186 -3.89 -13.16 6.93
CA LEU A 186 -3.92 -13.49 5.51
C LEU A 186 -3.22 -12.41 4.67
N THR A 187 -3.55 -11.15 4.90
CA THR A 187 -2.97 -10.00 4.18
C THR A 187 -1.48 -9.85 4.49
N LEU A 188 -1.09 -10.03 5.76
CA LEU A 188 0.31 -10.02 6.20
C LEU A 188 1.11 -11.08 5.47
N LEU A 189 0.60 -12.32 5.44
CA LEU A 189 1.27 -13.46 4.82
C LEU A 189 1.37 -13.31 3.30
N GLN A 190 0.30 -12.85 2.64
CA GLN A 190 0.30 -12.54 1.21
C GLN A 190 1.34 -11.45 0.88
N THR A 191 1.42 -10.40 1.71
CA THR A 191 2.40 -9.32 1.48
C THR A 191 3.83 -9.78 1.73
N MET A 192 4.05 -10.59 2.78
CA MET A 192 5.36 -11.22 3.04
C MET A 192 5.80 -12.11 1.88
N LEU A 193 4.89 -12.91 1.32
CA LEU A 193 5.15 -13.71 0.13
C LEU A 193 5.54 -12.81 -1.07
N GLY A 194 4.81 -11.72 -1.30
CA GLY A 194 5.17 -10.74 -2.34
C GLY A 194 6.57 -10.15 -2.16
N VAL A 195 6.98 -9.87 -0.91
CA VAL A 195 8.35 -9.42 -0.60
C VAL A 195 9.39 -10.50 -0.91
N LEU A 196 9.09 -11.77 -0.62
CA LEU A 196 10.00 -12.90 -0.90
C LEU A 196 10.15 -13.12 -2.40
N LEU A 197 9.06 -13.08 -3.16
CA LEU A 197 9.08 -13.22 -4.62
C LEU A 197 9.91 -12.10 -5.28
N LEU A 198 9.81 -10.87 -4.77
CA LEU A 198 10.61 -9.74 -5.26
C LEU A 198 12.05 -9.69 -4.70
N ALA A 199 12.47 -10.63 -3.84
CA ALA A 199 13.74 -10.54 -3.14
C ALA A 199 14.98 -10.75 -4.05
N ASN A 200 14.81 -11.51 -5.12
CA ASN A 200 15.80 -11.72 -6.19
C ASN A 200 15.78 -10.60 -7.26
N MET A 201 14.83 -9.64 -7.18
CA MET A 201 14.57 -8.59 -8.17
C MET A 201 14.17 -9.10 -9.57
N GLU A 202 13.64 -10.32 -9.65
CA GLU A 202 13.08 -10.92 -10.86
C GLU A 202 11.66 -11.40 -10.53
N PHE A 203 10.65 -10.87 -11.22
CA PHE A 203 9.25 -11.24 -10.99
C PHE A 203 8.70 -11.92 -12.22
N ASP A 204 8.44 -13.23 -12.12
CA ASP A 204 8.03 -14.05 -13.25
C ASP A 204 6.50 -14.08 -13.43
N TRP A 205 6.04 -14.32 -14.66
CA TRP A 205 4.61 -14.39 -14.98
C TRP A 205 3.92 -15.56 -14.25
N MET A 206 4.64 -16.66 -13.97
CA MET A 206 4.09 -17.78 -13.21
C MET A 206 3.79 -17.37 -11.76
N GLU A 207 4.70 -16.62 -11.14
CA GLU A 207 4.53 -16.10 -9.78
C GLU A 207 3.35 -15.12 -9.73
N ALA A 208 3.27 -14.21 -10.70
CA ALA A 208 2.17 -13.27 -10.85
C ALA A 208 0.82 -13.98 -11.03
N THR A 209 0.78 -15.01 -11.90
CA THR A 209 -0.44 -15.78 -12.18
C THR A 209 -0.87 -16.58 -10.96
N ALA A 210 0.05 -17.23 -10.25
CA ALA A 210 -0.26 -17.99 -9.05
C ALA A 210 -0.79 -17.07 -7.93
N LEU A 211 -0.17 -15.91 -7.71
CA LEU A 211 -0.69 -14.91 -6.76
C LEU A 211 -2.09 -14.45 -7.15
N PHE A 212 -2.32 -14.16 -8.44
CA PHE A 212 -3.63 -13.73 -8.94
C PHE A 212 -4.69 -14.81 -8.77
N VAL A 213 -4.40 -16.06 -9.12
CA VAL A 213 -5.33 -17.18 -8.96
C VAL A 213 -5.67 -17.40 -7.49
N LEU A 214 -4.67 -17.44 -6.60
CA LEU A 214 -4.91 -17.58 -5.16
C LEU A 214 -5.77 -16.42 -4.62
N TRP A 215 -5.51 -15.20 -5.09
CA TRP A 215 -6.33 -14.02 -4.78
C TRP A 215 -7.78 -14.16 -5.28
N VAL A 216 -8.00 -14.57 -6.53
CA VAL A 216 -9.35 -14.78 -7.09
C VAL A 216 -10.10 -15.87 -6.31
N VAL A 217 -9.42 -16.94 -5.92
CA VAL A 217 -10.00 -18.02 -5.12
C VAL A 217 -10.48 -17.50 -3.76
N GLN A 218 -9.64 -16.79 -2.98
CA GLN A 218 -10.08 -16.24 -1.69
C GLN A 218 -11.17 -15.16 -1.81
N PHE A 219 -11.20 -14.45 -2.94
CA PHE A 219 -12.20 -13.41 -3.22
C PHE A 219 -13.57 -14.01 -3.55
N THR A 220 -13.60 -14.99 -4.45
CA THR A 220 -14.84 -15.64 -4.93
C THR A 220 -15.35 -16.73 -3.97
N LEU A 221 -14.45 -17.37 -3.23
CA LEU A 221 -14.75 -18.46 -2.30
C LEU A 221 -14.22 -18.10 -0.90
N PRO A 222 -14.92 -17.24 -0.13
CA PRO A 222 -14.44 -16.78 1.17
C PRO A 222 -14.19 -17.89 2.20
N HIS A 223 -14.85 -19.04 2.06
CA HIS A 223 -14.64 -20.20 2.92
C HIS A 223 -13.26 -20.86 2.71
N LEU A 224 -12.58 -20.60 1.58
CA LEU A 224 -11.24 -21.10 1.28
C LEU A 224 -10.10 -20.19 1.77
N ARG A 225 -10.41 -19.13 2.54
CA ARG A 225 -9.40 -18.17 3.01
C ARG A 225 -8.33 -18.81 3.88
N ALA A 226 -8.70 -19.80 4.71
CA ALA A 226 -7.74 -20.50 5.56
C ALA A 226 -6.78 -21.36 4.74
N GLU A 227 -7.29 -22.07 3.74
CA GLU A 227 -6.53 -22.91 2.81
C GLU A 227 -5.60 -22.06 1.95
N VAL A 228 -6.07 -20.91 1.46
CA VAL A 228 -5.24 -19.93 0.73
C VAL A 228 -4.16 -19.36 1.64
N MET A 229 -4.46 -19.07 2.92
CA MET A 229 -3.45 -18.65 3.90
C MET A 229 -2.36 -19.71 4.06
N VAL A 230 -2.75 -20.99 4.20
CA VAL A 230 -1.78 -22.10 4.29
C VAL A 230 -0.95 -22.21 3.01
N ALA A 231 -1.56 -22.05 1.83
CA ALA A 231 -0.85 -22.06 0.55
C ALA A 231 0.21 -20.95 0.47
N TYR A 232 -0.12 -19.72 0.89
CA TYR A 232 0.85 -18.63 0.99
C TYR A 232 1.99 -18.97 1.96
N GLY A 233 1.68 -19.58 3.10
CA GLY A 233 2.66 -19.98 4.11
C GLY A 233 3.63 -21.04 3.61
N ILE A 234 3.10 -22.10 2.97
CA ILE A 234 3.91 -23.16 2.37
C ILE A 234 4.83 -22.57 1.29
N TRP A 235 4.29 -21.72 0.42
CA TRP A 235 5.09 -21.09 -0.64
C TRP A 235 6.19 -20.20 -0.07
N ALA A 236 5.88 -19.38 0.94
CA ALA A 236 6.87 -18.56 1.63
C ALA A 236 8.00 -19.41 2.25
N VAL A 237 7.66 -20.52 2.91
CA VAL A 237 8.64 -21.45 3.50
C VAL A 237 9.51 -22.09 2.41
N VAL A 238 8.92 -22.54 1.30
CA VAL A 238 9.66 -23.10 0.16
C VAL A 238 10.67 -22.09 -0.41
N LEU A 239 10.27 -20.82 -0.57
CA LEU A 239 11.16 -19.76 -1.04
C LEU A 239 12.31 -19.51 -0.05
N VAL A 240 12.01 -19.42 1.24
CA VAL A 240 13.04 -19.22 2.28
C VAL A 240 14.04 -20.39 2.30
N ILE A 241 13.56 -21.64 2.25
CA ILE A 241 14.43 -22.82 2.15
C ILE A 241 15.25 -22.76 0.86
N GLY A 242 14.64 -22.39 -0.26
CA GLY A 242 15.33 -22.20 -1.54
C GLY A 242 16.47 -21.18 -1.45
N PHE A 243 16.23 -20.04 -0.81
CA PHE A 243 17.24 -19.00 -0.59
C PHE A 243 18.38 -19.47 0.30
N VAL A 244 18.08 -20.21 1.38
CA VAL A 244 19.08 -20.71 2.33
C VAL A 244 19.90 -21.88 1.76
N VAL A 245 19.24 -22.87 1.17
CA VAL A 245 19.85 -24.13 0.74
C VAL A 245 20.50 -24.02 -0.64
N ARG A 246 19.85 -23.34 -1.60
CA ARG A 246 20.38 -23.22 -2.97
C ARG A 246 21.28 -22.01 -3.17
N GLY A 247 21.48 -21.19 -2.14
CA GLY A 247 22.31 -19.98 -2.21
C GLY A 247 21.84 -18.98 -3.25
N GLN A 248 20.55 -18.97 -3.60
CA GLN A 248 19.99 -18.04 -4.57
C GLN A 248 20.29 -16.61 -4.09
N ALA A 249 21.00 -15.85 -4.92
CA ALA A 249 21.49 -14.54 -4.53
C ALA A 249 20.31 -13.57 -4.33
N LEU A 250 20.03 -13.21 -3.07
CA LEU A 250 19.14 -12.11 -2.74
C LEU A 250 19.75 -10.81 -3.27
N ARG A 251 19.17 -10.27 -4.35
CA ARG A 251 19.67 -9.05 -4.99
C ARG A 251 19.10 -7.79 -4.32
N ALA A 252 17.88 -7.86 -3.80
CA ALA A 252 17.22 -6.72 -3.15
C ALA A 252 18.02 -6.14 -1.96
N PRO A 253 18.60 -6.94 -1.02
CA PRO A 253 19.42 -6.39 0.05
C PRO A 253 20.67 -5.70 -0.46
N LYS A 254 21.37 -6.33 -1.41
CA LYS A 254 22.61 -5.77 -1.99
C LYS A 254 22.33 -4.45 -2.68
N GLN A 255 21.24 -4.37 -3.47
CA GLN A 255 20.84 -3.14 -4.15
C GLN A 255 20.38 -2.06 -3.18
N PHE A 256 19.65 -2.42 -2.11
CA PHE A 256 19.26 -1.49 -1.07
C PHE A 256 20.48 -0.89 -0.37
N TRP A 257 21.45 -1.71 0.04
CA TRP A 257 22.70 -1.23 0.63
C TRP A 257 23.48 -0.32 -0.31
N ALA A 258 23.60 -0.70 -1.60
CA ALA A 258 24.21 0.16 -2.61
C ALA A 258 23.49 1.51 -2.73
N THR A 259 22.16 1.52 -2.62
CA THR A 259 21.33 2.72 -2.68
C THR A 259 21.52 3.63 -1.47
N VAL A 260 21.55 3.07 -0.26
CA VAL A 260 21.72 3.82 1.00
C VAL A 260 23.14 4.35 1.17
N THR A 261 24.15 3.63 0.66
CA THR A 261 25.57 4.00 0.79
C THR A 261 26.06 4.95 -0.30
N LYS A 262 25.36 5.05 -1.44
CA LYS A 262 25.70 5.99 -2.50
C LYS A 262 25.54 7.42 -1.97
N ARG A 263 26.67 8.06 -1.62
CA ARG A 263 26.68 9.49 -1.29
C ARG A 263 26.13 10.23 -2.51
N ARG A 264 25.21 11.16 -2.26
CA ARG A 264 24.72 12.11 -3.25
C ARG A 264 25.95 12.68 -3.94
N SER A 265 26.18 12.33 -5.21
CA SER A 265 27.23 13.00 -5.98
C SER A 265 26.84 14.46 -5.97
N ALA A 266 27.67 15.29 -5.33
CA ALA A 266 27.56 16.74 -5.43
C ALA A 266 27.78 17.06 -6.91
N GLY A 267 26.67 17.20 -7.64
CA GLY A 267 26.64 17.34 -9.08
C GLY A 267 25.72 18.48 -9.46
N THR A 268 26.34 19.66 -9.53
CA THR A 268 26.03 20.79 -10.43
C THR A 268 24.60 21.32 -10.43
N ALA A 269 24.38 22.33 -9.57
CA ALA A 269 23.51 23.46 -9.91
C ALA A 269 24.16 24.30 -11.03
#